data_AF-A0A3M1DWT9-F1
#
_entry.id   AF-A0A3M1DWT9-F1
#
_cell.length_a   1.000
_cell.length_b   1.000
_cell.length_c   1.000
_cell.angle_alpha   90.00
_cell.angle_beta   90.00
_cell.angle_gamma   90.00
#
_symmetry.space_group_name_H-M   'P 1'
#
loop_
_entity.id
_entity.type
_entity.pdbx_description
1 polymer ?
#
loop_
_entity_poly.entity_id
_entity_poly.type
_entity_poly.pdbx_seq_one_letter_code
_entity_poly.pdbx_strand_id
1 'polypeptide(L)' 'SAAGDVDGDGLDDILIGSILADPRRDPNTGVGVQNGGEAYLIYGSVVP' A
#
# COMPACT_ATOMS: atom_id res chain seq x y z
N SER A 1 -6.36 2.01 14.90
CA SER A 1 -5.00 1.46 15.02
C SER A 1 -4.21 1.91 13.80
N ALA A 2 -3.08 2.58 14.01
CA ALA A 2 -2.05 2.75 12.99
C ALA A 2 -1.35 1.39 12.76
N ALA A 3 -0.60 1.23 11.68
CA ALA A 3 0.10 -0.02 11.40
C ALA A 3 1.19 -0.34 12.46
N GLY A 4 1.55 0.68 13.26
CA GLY A 4 2.72 0.67 14.13
C GLY A 4 3.98 0.99 13.32
N ASP A 5 5.14 0.98 13.97
CA ASP A 5 6.44 1.05 13.33
C ASP A 5 6.75 -0.28 12.62
N VAL A 6 6.57 -0.34 11.30
CA VAL A 6 6.70 -1.57 10.50
C VAL A 6 8.10 -1.77 9.97
N ASP A 7 8.83 -0.69 9.66
CA ASP A 7 10.20 -0.77 9.14
C ASP A 7 11.29 -0.59 10.20
N GLY A 8 10.93 -0.24 11.43
CA GLY A 8 11.81 -0.22 12.59
C GLY A 8 12.55 1.10 12.78
N ASP A 9 12.05 2.21 12.23
CA ASP A 9 12.68 3.53 12.29
C ASP A 9 12.33 4.33 13.55
N GLY A 10 11.41 3.80 14.37
CA GLY A 10 10.93 4.42 15.60
C GLY A 10 9.75 5.39 15.40
N LEU A 11 9.14 5.44 14.21
CA LEU A 11 7.96 6.23 13.88
C LEU A 11 6.77 5.33 13.55
N ASP A 12 5.56 5.77 13.91
CA ASP A 12 4.35 5.01 13.55
C ASP A 12 4.03 5.15 12.05
N ASP A 13 3.79 4.02 11.39
CA ASP A 13 3.41 3.95 9.98
C ASP A 13 1.89 3.87 9.77
N ILE A 14 1.47 4.12 8.52
CA ILE A 14 0.08 4.08 8.09
C ILE A 14 -0.12 3.04 7.00
N LEU A 15 -1.12 2.17 7.19
CA LEU A 15 -1.61 1.25 6.16
C LEU A 15 -2.92 1.77 5.56
N ILE A 16 -2.96 1.96 4.25
CA ILE A 16 -4.15 2.42 3.50
C ILE A 16 -4.56 1.35 2.48
N GLY A 17 -5.84 1.00 2.46
CA GLY A 17 -6.44 0.16 1.43
C GLY A 17 -7.11 0.99 0.33
N SER A 18 -6.86 0.64 -0.94
CA SER A 18 -7.56 1.14 -2.11
C SER A 18 -8.32 -0.01 -2.77
N ILE A 19 -9.60 -0.17 -2.40
CA ILE A 19 -10.44 -1.27 -2.90
C ILE A 19 -10.84 -1.09 -4.37
N LEU A 20 -10.81 0.14 -4.88
CA LEU A 20 -11.13 0.48 -6.28
C LEU A 20 -9.87 0.89 -7.05
N ALA A 21 -8.74 0.29 -6.74
CA ALA A 21 -7.48 0.59 -7.43
C ALA A 21 -7.56 0.33 -8.94
N ASP A 22 -6.77 1.10 -9.69
CA ASP A 22 -6.75 1.03 -11.15
C ASP A 22 -6.47 -0.39 -11.65
N PRO A 23 -7.00 -0.77 -12.83
CA PRO A 23 -6.80 -2.10 -13.36
C PRO A 23 -5.31 -2.42 -13.57
N ARG A 24 -4.85 -3.53 -12.98
CA ARG A 24 -3.51 -4.06 -13.23
C ARG A 24 -3.58 -5.25 -14.17
N ARG A 25 -2.59 -5.36 -15.04
CA ARG A 25 -2.39 -6.53 -15.90
C ARG A 25 -1.58 -7.58 -15.17
N ASP A 26 -2.06 -8.81 -15.17
CA ASP A 26 -1.28 -9.96 -14.78
C ASP A 26 -0.09 -10.11 -15.75
N PRO A 27 1.16 -10.12 -15.24
CA PRO A 27 2.35 -10.17 -16.09
C PRO A 27 2.57 -11.54 -16.76
N ASN A 28 1.97 -12.62 -16.23
CA ASN A 28 2.10 -13.97 -16.75
C ASN A 28 0.98 -14.32 -17.74
N THR A 29 -0.24 -13.82 -17.51
CA THR A 29 -1.40 -14.16 -18.34
C THR A 29 -1.85 -13.01 -19.25
N GLY A 30 -1.45 -11.77 -18.95
CA GLY A 30 -1.90 -10.57 -19.65
C GLY A 30 -3.37 -10.20 -19.37
N VAL A 31 -4.07 -10.91 -18.48
CA VAL A 31 -5.46 -10.58 -18.15
C VAL A 31 -5.49 -9.36 -17.24
N GLY A 32 -6.37 -8.41 -17.52
CA GLY A 32 -6.59 -7.24 -16.68
C GLY A 32 -7.59 -7.54 -15.56
N VAL A 33 -7.25 -7.20 -14.32
CA VAL A 33 -8.17 -7.26 -13.17
C VAL A 33 -8.68 -5.86 -12.91
N GLN A 34 -10.00 -5.65 -13.04
CA GLN A 34 -10.63 -4.38 -12.64
C GLN A 34 -10.78 -4.32 -11.12
N ASN A 35 -10.61 -3.14 -10.53
CA ASN A 35 -10.65 -2.94 -9.07
C ASN A 35 -9.74 -3.95 -8.35
N GLY A 36 -8.49 -4.07 -8.82
CA GLY A 36 -7.58 -5.14 -8.39
C GLY A 36 -7.24 -5.15 -6.91
N GLY A 37 -7.63 -4.10 -6.18
CA GLY A 37 -7.32 -3.91 -4.77
C GLY A 37 -5.84 -3.62 -4.57
N GLU A 38 -5.53 -2.59 -3.82
CA GLU A 38 -4.16 -2.27 -3.45
C GLU A 38 -4.06 -1.90 -1.98
N ALA A 39 -2.91 -2.16 -1.38
CA ALA A 39 -2.56 -1.71 -0.05
C ALA A 39 -1.26 -0.92 -0.13
N TYR A 40 -1.22 0.21 0.57
CA TYR A 40 -0.10 1.12 0.62
C TYR A 40 0.37 1.21 2.07
N LEU A 41 1.65 0.92 2.28
CA LEU A 41 2.34 1.26 3.51
C LEU A 41 3.03 2.60 3.31
N ILE A 42 2.73 3.56 4.16
CA ILE A 42 3.30 4.90 4.14
C ILE A 42 4.17 5.02 5.39
N TYR A 43 5.47 5.18 5.18
CA TYR A 43 6.41 5.32 6.27
C TYR A 43 6.23 6.65 6.99
N GLY A 44 6.26 6.60 8.32
CA GLY A 44 6.40 7.77 9.16
C GLY A 44 7.64 8.58 8.74
N SER A 45 7.58 9.90 8.87
CA SER A 45 8.77 10.72 8.67
C SER A 45 8.73 11.97 9.52
N VAL A 46 9.91 12.41 9.95
CA VAL A 46 10.12 13.73 10.51
C VAL A 46 10.57 14.66 9.39
N VAL A 47 9.91 15.82 9.27
CA VAL A 47 10.39 16.90 8.41
C VAL A 47 11.35 17.75 9.24
N PRO A 48 12.61 17.96 8.81
CA PRO A 48 13.55 18.86 9.48
C PRO A 48 13.09 20.31 9.53
#